data_AF-A0A3N5NY34-F1
#
_entry.id   AF-A0A3N5NY34-F1
#
_cell.length_a   1.000
_cell.length_b   1.000
_cell.length_c   1.000
_cell.angle_alpha   90.00
_cell.angle_beta   90.00
_cell.angle_gamma   90.00
#
_symmetry.space_group_name_H-M   'P 1'
#
loop_
_entity.id
_entity.type
_entity.pdbx_description
1 polymer ?
#
loop_
_entity_poly.entity_id
_entity_poly.type
_entity_poly.pdbx_seq_one_letter_code
_entity_poly.pdbx_strand_id
1 'polypeptide(L)' 'MQDEQKIAQLKEEIAQLKARFPKHSVPPAMMIELEELEEELERAMDGMGHDRDRRFIL' A
#
# COMPACT_ATOMS: atom_id res chain seq x y z
N MET A 1 1.45 -0.64 -16.15
CA MET A 1 2.67 0.18 -16.03
C MET A 1 2.54 1.24 -14.94
N GLN A 2 1.60 2.20 -15.00
CA GLN A 2 1.47 3.21 -13.93
C GLN A 2 1.09 2.59 -12.57
N ASP A 3 0.22 1.59 -12.54
CA ASP A 3 -0.21 0.97 -11.29
C ASP A 3 0.90 0.16 -10.61
N GLU A 4 1.73 -0.53 -11.39
CA GLU A 4 2.90 -1.26 -10.87
C GLU A 4 3.94 -0.32 -10.27
N GLN A 5 4.18 0.83 -10.91
CA GLN A 5 5.06 1.86 -10.38
C GLN A 5 4.50 2.46 -9.08
N LYS A 6 3.20 2.69 -9.02
CA LYS A 6 2.53 3.20 -7.81
C LYS A 6 2.61 2.19 -6.66
N ILE A 7 2.38 0.92 -6.92
CA ILE A 7 2.54 -0.17 -5.93
C ILE A 7 3.98 -0.26 -5.44
N ALA A 8 4.97 -0.14 -6.34
CA ALA A 8 6.38 -0.17 -5.96
C ALA A 8 6.74 1.00 -5.03
N GLN A 9 6.26 2.21 -5.32
CA GLN A 9 6.43 3.38 -4.46
C GLN A 9 5.79 3.17 -3.08
N LEU A 10 4.51 2.75 -3.03
CA LEU A 10 3.81 2.51 -1.77
C LEU A 10 4.53 1.47 -0.90
N LYS A 11 5.06 0.39 -1.50
CA LYS A 11 5.87 -0.61 -0.78
C LYS A 11 7.16 -0.02 -0.22
N GLU A 12 7.82 0.84 -0.98
CA GLU A 12 9.05 1.50 -0.55
C GLU A 12 8.80 2.46 0.61
N GLU A 13 7.73 3.26 0.53
CA GLU A 13 7.32 4.18 1.59
C GLU A 13 6.99 3.43 2.89
N ILE A 14 6.22 2.34 2.80
CA ILE A 14 5.93 1.46 3.94
C ILE A 14 7.23 0.90 4.56
N ALA A 15 8.16 0.45 3.74
CA ALA A 15 9.43 -0.10 4.22
C ALA A 15 10.29 0.97 4.91
N GLN A 16 10.35 2.18 4.36
CA GLN A 16 11.06 3.30 4.98
C GLN A 16 10.42 3.73 6.29
N LEU A 17 9.09 3.78 6.36
CA LEU A 17 8.34 4.14 7.56
C LEU A 17 8.58 3.10 8.67
N LYS A 18 8.45 1.80 8.36
CA LYS A 18 8.75 0.69 9.28
C LYS A 18 10.20 0.69 9.76
N ALA A 19 11.16 1.06 8.91
CA ALA A 19 12.57 1.15 9.29
C ALA A 19 12.86 2.27 10.31
N ARG A 20 12.00 3.28 10.39
CA ARG A 20 12.10 4.40 11.35
C ARG A 20 11.41 4.10 12.69
N PHE A 21 10.77 2.95 12.84
CA PHE A 21 10.00 2.64 14.05
C PHE A 21 10.90 2.54 15.30
N PRO A 22 10.50 3.19 16.41
CA PRO A 22 11.22 3.06 17.67
C PRO A 22 11.09 1.64 18.24
N LYS A 23 12.14 1.17 18.91
CA LYS A 23 12.22 -0.20 19.48
C LYS A 23 11.18 -0.50 20.58
N HIS A 24 10.63 0.53 21.21
CA HIS A 24 9.83 0.37 22.43
C HIS A 24 8.35 0.69 22.23
N SER A 25 8.01 1.67 21.40
CA SER A 25 6.62 1.99 21.07
C SER A 25 6.58 2.80 19.78
N VAL A 26 5.70 2.41 18.87
CA VAL A 26 5.46 3.15 17.63
C VAL A 26 4.51 4.31 17.95
N PRO A 27 4.85 5.56 17.59
CA PRO A 27 3.95 6.69 17.77
C PRO A 27 2.62 6.45 17.05
N PRO A 28 1.47 6.82 17.64
CA PRO A 28 0.17 6.66 16.99
C PRO A 28 0.11 7.30 15.59
N ALA A 29 0.77 8.45 15.41
CA ALA A 29 0.85 9.11 14.10
C ALA A 29 1.54 8.24 13.04
N MET A 30 2.61 7.53 13.40
CA MET A 30 3.30 6.60 12.48
C MET A 30 2.49 5.34 12.20
N MET A 31 1.67 4.88 13.16
CA MET A 31 0.75 3.76 12.94
C MET A 31 -0.36 4.16 11.96
N ILE A 32 -0.96 5.34 12.14
CA ILE A 32 -1.99 5.86 11.24
C ILE A 32 -1.43 6.01 9.82
N GLU A 33 -0.25 6.62 9.68
CA GLU A 33 0.42 6.76 8.38
C GLU A 33 0.71 5.40 7.72
N LEU A 34 1.10 4.40 8.52
CA LEU A 34 1.31 3.05 8.01
C LEU A 34 0.00 2.42 7.53
N GLU A 35 -1.07 2.52 8.31
CA GLU A 35 -2.39 1.98 7.97
C GLU A 35 -2.93 2.61 6.67
N GLU A 36 -2.77 3.92 6.49
CA GLU A 36 -3.15 4.63 5.27
C GLU A 36 -2.37 4.13 4.05
N LEU A 37 -1.05 3.98 4.16
CA LEU A 37 -0.21 3.47 3.07
C LEU A 37 -0.53 2.00 2.73
N GLU A 38 -0.80 1.17 3.74
CA GLU A 38 -1.20 -0.23 3.55
C GLU A 38 -2.58 -0.34 2.89
N GLU A 39 -3.54 0.51 3.26
CA GLU A 39 -4.86 0.55 2.64
C GLU A 39 -4.79 1.06 1.18
N GLU A 40 -3.97 2.07 0.90
CA GLU A 40 -3.74 2.52 -0.48
C GLU A 40 -3.10 1.44 -1.35
N LEU A 41 -2.15 0.69 -0.79
CA LEU A 41 -1.51 -0.44 -1.47
C LEU A 41 -2.54 -1.53 -1.80
N GLU A 42 -3.39 -1.87 -0.84
CA GLU A 42 -4.46 -2.85 -1.03
C GLU A 42 -5.45 -2.39 -2.11
N ARG A 43 -5.89 -1.13 -2.08
CA ARG A 43 -6.78 -0.56 -3.11
C ARG A 43 -6.12 -0.55 -4.49
N ALA A 44 -4.83 -0.25 -4.58
CA ALA A 44 -4.09 -0.30 -5.84
C ALA A 44 -3.95 -1.74 -6.38
N MET A 45 -3.78 -2.72 -5.49
CA MET A 45 -3.74 -4.14 -5.85
C MET A 45 -5.11 -4.67 -6.27
N ASP A 46 -6.15 -4.34 -5.50
CA ASP A 46 -7.53 -4.77 -5.76
C ASP A 46 -8.08 -4.11 -7.02
N GLY A 47 -7.77 -2.83 -7.27
CA GLY A 47 -8.06 -2.16 -8.54
C GLY A 47 -7.45 -2.89 -9.75
N MET A 48 -6.25 -3.47 -9.60
CA MET A 48 -5.63 -4.32 -10.62
C MET A 48 -6.21 -5.75 -10.74
N GLY A 49 -6.91 -6.23 -9.71
CA GLY A 49 -7.66 -7.48 -9.72
C GLY A 49 -9.05 -7.30 -10.36
N HIS A 50 -9.77 -6.27 -9.93
CA HIS A 50 -11.14 -5.97 -10.35
C HIS A 50 -11.25 -5.51 -11.81
N ASP A 51 -10.25 -4.79 -12.34
CA ASP A 51 -10.18 -4.44 -13.77
C ASP A 51 -9.86 -5.66 -14.66
N ARG A 52 -9.25 -6.69 -14.08
CA ARG A 52 -8.97 -7.96 -14.77
C ARG A 52 -10.21 -8.85 -14.84
N ASP A 53 -11.04 -8.88 -13.80
CA ASP A 53 -12.27 -9.69 -13.74
C ASP A 53 -13.43 -9.13 -14.57
N ARG A 54 -13.54 -7.80 -14.71
CA ARG A 54 -14.58 -7.18 -15.55
C ARG A 54 -14.45 -7.47 -17.05
N ARG A 55 -13.35 -8.09 -17.50
CA ARG A 55 -13.12 -8.48 -18.90
C ARG A 55 -13.72 -9.84 -19.28
N PHE A 56 -14.28 -10.60 -18.34
CA PHE A 56 -14.73 -11.98 -18.58
C PHE A 56 -16.24 -12.23 -18.49
N ILE A 57 -17.08 -11.18 -18.62
CA ILE A 57 -18.53 -11.35 -18.76
C ILE A 57 -18.91 -11.05 -20.21
N LEU A 58 -18.96 -12.11 -21.03
CA LEU A 58 -19.56 -12.16 -22.37
C LEU A 58 -20.62 -13.27 -22.39
#